data_AF-A0A3C1KRX7-F1
#
_entry.id   AF-A0A3C1KRX7-F1
#
_cell.length_a   1.000
_cell.length_b   1.000
_cell.length_c   1.000
_cell.angle_alpha   90.00
_cell.angle_beta   90.00
_cell.angle_gamma   90.00
#
_symmetry.space_group_name_H-M   'P 1'
#
loop_
_entity.id
_entity.type
_entity.pdbx_description
1 polymer ?
#
loop_
_entity_poly.entity_id
_entity_poly.type
_entity_poly.pdbx_seq_one_letter_code
_entity_poly.pdbx_strand_id
1 'polypeptide(L)'
;MFGNPETTTGGNALKFYSSVRLDIRRIGAVKEGDEVVGNETRVKVVKNKVSPPFKQAEFQIMYGKGIYHMGEVIDWGVKLNLVDKSGAWYAYKGDKIGQG
;
A
#
# COMPACT_ATOMS: atom_id res chain seq x y z
N MET A 1 -12.66 0.45 -29.33
CA MET A 1 -11.30 0.40 -28.76
C MET A 1 -11.33 -0.73 -27.72
N PHE A 2 -10.56 -1.81 -27.89
CA PHE A 2 -10.56 -2.95 -26.95
C PHE A 2 -9.56 -2.69 -25.81
N GLY A 3 -9.97 -2.87 -24.55
CA GLY A 3 -9.10 -2.78 -23.37
C GLY A 3 -9.22 -1.49 -22.54
N ASN A 4 -8.33 -1.32 -21.55
CA ASN A 4 -8.26 -0.14 -20.67
C ASN A 4 -7.81 1.11 -21.49
N PRO A 5 -8.56 2.23 -21.47
CA PRO A 5 -8.22 3.44 -22.22
C PRO A 5 -7.05 4.25 -21.62
N GLU A 6 -6.56 3.92 -20.43
CA GLU A 6 -5.49 4.66 -19.77
C GLU A 6 -4.15 4.56 -20.52
N THR A 7 -3.53 5.71 -20.78
CA THR A 7 -2.21 5.83 -21.42
C THR A 7 -1.29 6.75 -20.63
N THR A 8 0.03 6.58 -20.78
CA THR A 8 1.04 7.46 -20.16
C THR A 8 1.56 8.44 -21.20
N THR A 9 1.78 9.69 -20.82
CA THR A 9 2.37 10.73 -21.68
C THR A 9 3.82 10.40 -22.05
N GLY A 10 4.34 11.04 -23.11
CA GLY A 10 5.73 10.85 -23.57
C GLY A 10 5.94 9.66 -24.51
N GLY A 11 4.87 9.15 -25.13
CA GLY A 11 4.93 8.06 -26.10
C GLY A 11 5.30 6.71 -25.48
N ASN A 12 5.78 5.78 -26.31
CA ASN A 12 6.00 4.40 -25.89
C ASN A 12 7.41 4.08 -25.40
N ALA A 13 8.39 4.98 -25.57
CA ALA A 13 9.78 4.71 -25.21
C ALA A 13 9.92 4.33 -23.72
N LEU A 14 9.37 5.13 -22.81
CA LEU A 14 9.42 4.87 -21.37
C LEU A 14 8.82 3.50 -20.99
N LYS A 15 7.77 3.07 -21.69
CA LYS A 15 7.13 1.76 -21.48
C LYS A 15 8.10 0.61 -21.76
N PHE A 16 9.02 0.72 -22.72
CA PHE A 16 9.97 -0.35 -23.06
C PHE A 16 11.26 -0.29 -22.23
N TYR A 17 11.80 0.92 -22.03
CA TYR A 17 13.08 1.13 -21.35
C TYR A 17 13.00 0.98 -19.83
N SER A 18 11.86 1.29 -19.20
CA SER A 18 11.68 1.08 -17.75
C SER A 18 11.89 -0.37 -17.33
N SER A 19 12.65 -0.59 -16.26
CA SER A 19 12.79 -1.92 -15.63
C SER A 19 11.60 -2.25 -14.73
N VAL A 20 11.04 -1.23 -14.07
CA VAL A 20 9.86 -1.35 -13.20
C VAL A 20 8.87 -0.25 -13.58
N ARG A 21 7.57 -0.58 -13.58
CA ARG A 21 6.48 0.40 -13.70
C ARG A 21 5.46 0.15 -12.60
N LEU A 22 5.02 1.23 -11.98
CA LEU A 22 4.08 1.23 -10.86
C LEU A 22 2.83 2.00 -11.28
N ASP A 23 1.66 1.39 -11.05
CA ASP A 23 0.35 2.04 -11.15
C ASP A 23 -0.13 2.32 -9.73
N ILE A 24 -0.18 3.59 -9.35
CA ILE A 24 -0.59 4.06 -8.02
C ILE A 24 -2.00 4.62 -8.09
N ARG A 25 -2.88 4.17 -7.20
CA ARG A 25 -4.26 4.64 -7.10
C ARG A 25 -4.65 4.88 -5.65
N ARG A 26 -5.35 5.98 -5.43
CA ARG A 26 -6.11 6.19 -4.19
C ARG A 26 -7.33 5.28 -4.22
N ILE A 27 -7.50 4.44 -3.20
CA ILE A 27 -8.65 3.53 -3.06
C ILE A 27 -9.62 3.97 -1.96
N GLY A 28 -9.18 4.80 -1.03
CA GLY A 28 -9.99 5.24 0.10
C GLY A 28 -9.45 6.51 0.78
N ALA A 29 -10.13 6.91 1.85
CA ALA A 29 -9.75 8.04 2.69
C ALA A 29 -9.50 7.54 4.11
N VAL A 30 -8.39 7.95 4.71
CA VAL A 30 -8.10 7.72 6.13
C VAL A 30 -8.72 8.87 6.91
N LYS A 31 -9.59 8.55 7.86
CA LYS A 31 -10.34 9.52 8.65
C LYS A 31 -10.01 9.41 10.14
N GLU A 32 -9.98 10.55 10.80
CA GLU A 32 -9.93 10.67 12.26
C GLU A 32 -11.16 11.48 12.69
N GLY A 33 -12.18 10.79 13.20
CA GLY A 33 -13.52 11.38 13.37
C GLY A 33 -14.10 11.82 12.03
N ASP A 34 -14.42 13.11 11.91
CA ASP A 34 -14.96 13.72 10.69
C ASP A 34 -13.87 14.25 9.73
N GLU A 35 -12.61 14.32 10.17
CA GLU A 35 -11.51 14.87 9.38
C GLU A 35 -10.82 13.82 8.50
N VAL A 36 -10.53 14.17 7.25
CA VAL A 36 -9.75 13.32 6.33
C VAL A 36 -8.27 13.64 6.52
N VAL A 37 -7.58 12.77 7.24
CA VAL A 37 -6.16 12.92 7.62
C VAL A 37 -5.19 12.24 6.63
N GLY A 38 -5.70 11.44 5.69
CA GLY A 38 -4.87 10.78 4.69
C GLY A 38 -5.64 10.02 3.62
N ASN A 39 -4.88 9.28 2.81
CA ASN A 39 -5.37 8.48 1.69
C ASN A 39 -4.94 7.03 1.83
N GLU A 40 -5.91 6.13 1.69
CA GLU A 40 -5.61 4.72 1.48
C GLU A 40 -5.21 4.52 0.02
N THR A 41 -4.04 3.95 -0.21
CA THR A 41 -3.36 3.92 -1.50
C THR A 41 -2.97 2.49 -1.86
N ARG A 42 -3.24 2.11 -3.10
CA ARG A 42 -2.82 0.83 -3.69
C ARG A 42 -1.81 1.09 -4.81
N VAL A 43 -0.71 0.35 -4.80
CA VAL A 43 0.30 0.38 -5.86
C VAL A 43 0.39 -1.00 -6.49
N LYS A 44 0.19 -1.08 -7.80
CA LYS A 44 0.34 -2.31 -8.60
C LYS A 44 1.61 -2.25 -9.43
N VAL A 45 2.39 -3.33 -9.40
CA VAL A 45 3.59 -3.48 -10.23
C VAL A 45 3.16 -3.94 -11.63
N VAL A 46 2.91 -3.01 -12.55
CA VAL A 46 2.41 -3.33 -13.91
C VAL A 46 3.51 -3.80 -14.87
N LYS A 47 4.77 -3.56 -14.54
CA LYS A 47 5.94 -4.13 -15.23
C LYS A 47 7.06 -4.35 -14.23
N ASN A 48 7.73 -5.50 -14.32
CA ASN A 48 8.91 -5.80 -13.52
C ASN A 48 9.86 -6.70 -14.34
N LYS A 49 11.10 -6.25 -14.54
CA LYS A 49 12.17 -7.01 -15.22
C LYS A 49 13.12 -7.73 -14.25
N VAL A 50 13.02 -7.50 -12.95
CA VAL A 50 13.94 -8.03 -11.93
C VAL A 50 13.30 -9.06 -11.00
N SER A 51 11.97 -9.18 -11.03
CA SER A 51 11.18 -10.06 -10.16
C SER A 51 9.77 -10.28 -10.75
N PRO A 52 8.96 -11.21 -10.20
CA PRO A 52 7.61 -11.44 -10.69
C PRO A 52 6.75 -10.15 -10.72
N PRO A 53 6.14 -9.80 -11.87
CA PRO A 53 5.27 -8.63 -11.99
C PRO A 53 3.86 -8.89 -11.41
N PHE A 54 3.01 -7.86 -11.45
CA PHE A 54 1.58 -7.86 -11.10
C PHE A 54 1.24 -8.05 -9.63
N LYS A 55 2.24 -8.09 -8.75
CA LYS A 55 2.04 -7.93 -7.30
C LYS A 55 1.51 -6.52 -6.98
N GLN A 56 0.81 -6.41 -5.85
CA GLN A 56 0.29 -5.15 -5.33
C GLN A 56 0.72 -4.94 -3.88
N ALA A 57 0.82 -3.67 -3.50
CA ALA A 57 1.02 -3.21 -2.12
C ALA A 57 -0.10 -2.22 -1.77
N GLU A 58 -0.54 -2.25 -0.54
CA GLU A 58 -1.58 -1.37 0.01
C GLU A 58 -1.03 -0.74 1.27
N PHE A 59 -1.17 0.58 1.37
CA PHE A 59 -0.63 1.37 2.47
C PHE A 59 -1.36 2.71 2.59
N GLN A 60 -1.17 3.36 3.73
CA GLN A 60 -1.76 4.66 4.01
C GLN A 60 -0.73 5.78 3.77
N ILE A 61 -1.15 6.85 3.10
CA ILE A 61 -0.38 8.08 2.97
C ILE A 61 -1.07 9.15 3.83
N MET A 62 -0.40 9.57 4.90
CA MET A 62 -0.88 10.58 5.83
C MET A 62 -0.43 11.97 5.37
N TYR A 63 -1.34 12.95 5.38
CA TYR A 63 -0.99 14.31 4.98
C TYR A 63 0.05 14.92 5.91
N GLY A 64 1.06 15.58 5.34
CA GLY A 64 2.17 16.19 6.09
C GLY A 64 3.18 15.21 6.72
N LYS A 65 2.92 13.89 6.68
CA LYS A 65 3.83 12.87 7.24
C LYS A 65 4.37 11.88 6.19
N GLY A 66 3.63 11.64 5.12
CA GLY A 66 4.02 10.69 4.07
C GLY A 66 3.47 9.28 4.33
N ILE A 67 4.19 8.25 3.86
CA ILE A 67 3.77 6.84 3.99
C ILE A 67 3.79 6.44 5.46
N TYR A 68 2.70 5.83 5.93
CA TYR A 68 2.57 5.38 7.31
C TYR A 68 3.21 4.00 7.53
N HIS A 69 4.54 3.97 7.53
CA HIS A 69 5.34 2.75 7.65
C HIS A 69 5.02 1.93 8.92
N MET A 70 4.77 2.58 10.05
CA MET A 70 4.46 1.86 11.29
C MET A 70 3.17 1.06 11.20
N GLY A 71 2.14 1.60 10.52
CA GLY A 71 0.90 0.86 10.25
C GLY A 71 1.17 -0.39 9.41
N GLU A 72 1.94 -0.25 8.33
CA GLU A 72 2.30 -1.39 7.46
C GLU A 72 3.03 -2.50 8.22
N VAL A 73 3.93 -2.15 9.14
CA VAL A 73 4.67 -3.14 9.94
C VAL A 73 3.73 -3.93 10.84
N ILE A 74 2.75 -3.28 11.47
CA ILE A 74 1.76 -3.97 12.31
C ILE A 74 0.86 -4.87 11.45
N ASP A 75 0.36 -4.37 10.32
CA ASP A 75 -0.50 -5.14 9.42
C ASP A 75 0.20 -6.39 8.88
N TRP A 76 1.44 -6.25 8.43
CA TRP A 76 2.26 -7.39 8.00
C TRP A 76 2.63 -8.30 9.17
N GLY A 77 2.89 -7.74 10.35
CA GLY A 77 3.16 -8.49 11.56
C GLY A 77 2.00 -9.42 11.92
N VAL A 78 0.76 -8.91 11.87
CA VAL A 78 -0.44 -9.72 12.10
C VAL A 78 -0.62 -10.75 10.98
N LYS A 79 -0.49 -10.33 9.72
CA LYS A 79 -0.66 -11.22 8.55
C LYS A 79 0.34 -12.37 8.51
N LEU A 80 1.56 -12.15 9.00
CA LEU A 80 2.63 -13.16 9.07
C LEU A 80 2.63 -13.92 10.41
N ASN A 81 1.63 -13.72 11.27
CA ASN A 81 1.53 -14.31 12.61
C ASN A 81 2.76 -14.02 13.50
N LEU A 82 3.38 -12.85 13.33
CA LEU A 82 4.46 -12.35 14.20
C LEU A 82 3.90 -11.49 15.34
N VAL A 83 2.72 -10.89 15.15
CA VAL A 83 1.97 -10.09 16.13
C VAL A 83 0.62 -10.77 16.32
N ASP A 84 0.26 -11.05 17.56
CA ASP A 84 -1.00 -11.67 17.91
C ASP A 84 -2.10 -10.61 18.01
N LYS A 85 -3.25 -10.86 17.38
CA LYS A 85 -4.44 -10.01 17.48
C LYS A 85 -5.56 -10.76 18.21
N SER A 86 -5.89 -10.33 19.43
CA SER A 86 -6.99 -10.85 20.25
C SER A 86 -8.10 -9.81 20.34
N GLY A 87 -9.07 -9.87 19.43
CA GLY A 87 -10.10 -8.84 19.30
C GLY A 87 -9.50 -7.50 18.89
N ALA A 88 -9.62 -6.49 19.76
CA ALA A 88 -9.03 -5.17 19.57
C ALA A 88 -7.63 -5.03 20.20
N TRP A 89 -7.05 -6.08 20.77
CA TRP A 89 -5.73 -6.03 21.42
C TRP A 89 -4.66 -6.64 20.52
N TYR A 90 -3.52 -5.96 20.43
CA TYR A 90 -2.30 -6.48 19.83
C TYR A 90 -1.30 -6.90 20.91
N ALA A 91 -0.65 -8.04 20.69
CA ALA A 91 0.43 -8.54 21.54
C ALA A 91 1.62 -8.99 20.68
N TYR A 92 2.82 -8.84 21.22
CA TYR A 92 4.04 -9.31 20.60
C TYR A 92 4.78 -10.20 21.60
N LYS A 93 4.99 -11.47 21.24
CA LYS A 93 5.65 -12.46 22.12
C LYS A 93 5.03 -12.58 23.53
N GLY A 94 3.71 -12.42 23.62
CA GLY A 94 2.96 -12.49 24.88
C GLY A 94 2.79 -11.16 25.62
N ASP A 95 3.59 -10.14 25.29
CA ASP A 95 3.45 -8.80 25.88
C ASP A 95 2.42 -7.98 25.11
N LYS A 96 1.46 -7.37 25.82
CA LYS A 96 0.45 -6.49 25.23
C LYS A 96 1.10 -5.17 24.81
N ILE A 97 1.01 -4.84 23.52
CA ILE A 97 1.63 -3.64 22.95
C ILE A 97 0.64 -2.49 22.73
N GLY A 98 -0.66 -2.78 22.65
CA GLY A 98 -1.68 -1.74 22.51
C GLY A 98 -3.06 -2.26 22.16
N GLN A 99 -4.05 -1.37 22.26
CA GLN A 99 -5.42 -1.58 21.81
C GLN A 99 -5.65 -0.75 20.54
N GLY A 100 -6.20 -1.35 19.48
CA GLY A 100 -6.43 -0.70 18.18
C GLY A 100 -7.35 -1.44 17.22
#